data_AF-A0A954UWQ4-F1
#
_entry.id   AF-A0A954UWQ4-F1
#
_cell.length_a   1.000
_cell.length_b   1.000
_cell.length_c   1.000
_cell.angle_alpha   90.00
_cell.angle_beta   90.00
_cell.angle_gamma   90.00
#
_symmetry.space_group_name_H-M   'P 1'
#
loop_
_entity.id
_entity.type
_entity.pdbx_description
1 polymer ?
#
loop_
_entity_poly.entity_id
_entity_poly.type
_entity_poly.pdbx_seq_one_letter_code
_entity_poly.pdbx_strand_id
1 'polypeptide(L)'
;MLRYTVFGVAMLGLAIGVGSLGSWSVAAEEEGAESGPKHTIKEVMKIAHGKESGILQKVLKGEASEDEKKQLLDVYIDMVEGTPSKGESDSWHVLAGSAALAAAKVVVGREGALKELEKATNCKACHSVHKGK
;
A
#
# COMPACT_ATOMS: atom_id res chain seq x y z
N MET A 1 -29.48 21.24 15.58
CA MET A 1 -28.58 21.33 14.41
C MET A 1 -28.63 19.99 13.68
N LEU A 2 -29.40 19.87 12.60
CA LEU A 2 -29.13 18.97 11.47
C LEU A 2 -30.21 19.21 10.42
N ARG A 3 -29.82 19.75 9.27
CA ARG A 3 -30.75 19.97 8.16
C ARG A 3 -29.97 19.98 6.84
N TYR A 4 -30.41 19.09 5.94
CA TYR A 4 -30.17 19.02 4.48
C TYR A 4 -28.79 18.52 4.04
N THR A 5 -28.65 17.63 3.05
CA THR A 5 -29.45 17.40 1.83
C THR A 5 -29.30 15.94 1.36
N VAL A 6 -30.41 15.19 1.29
CA VAL A 6 -30.53 14.01 0.41
C VAL A 6 -31.07 14.54 -0.91
N PHE A 7 -30.28 14.46 -1.97
CA PHE A 7 -30.74 14.77 -3.32
C PHE A 7 -31.76 13.70 -3.73
N GLY A 8 -33.01 14.13 -3.85
CA GLY A 8 -34.09 13.31 -4.35
C GLY A 8 -33.92 13.03 -5.84
N VAL A 9 -34.32 11.83 -6.23
CA VAL A 9 -34.98 11.61 -7.52
C VAL A 9 -36.18 10.72 -7.25
N ALA A 10 -37.32 11.38 -7.09
CA ALA A 10 -38.61 10.78 -7.34
C ALA A 10 -38.81 10.72 -8.86
N MET A 11 -38.90 9.51 -9.41
CA MET A 11 -39.52 9.28 -10.72
C MET A 11 -40.43 8.06 -10.59
N LEU A 12 -41.70 8.38 -10.37
CA LEU A 12 -42.84 7.49 -10.44
C LEU A 12 -43.04 7.09 -11.91
N GLY A 13 -42.71 5.86 -12.26
CA GLY A 13 -42.98 5.26 -13.57
C GLY A 13 -43.56 3.86 -13.39
N LEU A 14 -44.88 3.75 -13.48
CA LEU A 14 -45.67 2.53 -13.49
C LEU A 14 -45.53 1.83 -14.86
N ALA A 15 -45.04 0.59 -14.90
CA ALA A 15 -45.50 -0.45 -15.85
C ALA A 15 -44.86 -1.82 -15.53
N ILE A 16 -45.72 -2.79 -15.23
CA ILE A 16 -45.42 -4.22 -15.11
C ILE A 16 -45.19 -4.78 -16.52
N GLY A 17 -44.12 -5.56 -16.70
CA GLY A 17 -43.85 -6.29 -17.94
C GLY A 17 -42.87 -7.44 -17.71
N VAL A 18 -43.42 -8.62 -17.39
CA VAL A 18 -42.69 -9.89 -17.40
C VAL A 18 -42.20 -10.18 -18.82
N GLY A 19 -40.90 -10.36 -18.99
CA GLY A 19 -40.32 -10.70 -20.28
C GLY A 19 -38.86 -11.11 -20.21
N SER A 20 -38.63 -12.43 -20.24
CA SER A 20 -37.40 -13.12 -20.63
C SER A 20 -36.12 -12.89 -19.84
N LEU A 21 -35.76 -13.96 -19.13
CA LEU A 21 -34.43 -14.38 -18.72
C LEU A 21 -33.37 -14.00 -19.79
N GLY A 22 -32.63 -12.93 -19.52
CA GLY A 22 -31.38 -12.61 -20.18
C GLY A 22 -30.39 -12.27 -19.09
N SER A 23 -29.60 -13.26 -18.66
CA SER A 23 -28.51 -13.11 -17.71
C SER A 23 -27.66 -11.89 -18.05
N TRP A 24 -27.80 -10.82 -17.27
CA TRP A 24 -26.75 -9.82 -17.21
C TRP A 24 -25.64 -10.42 -16.36
N SER A 25 -24.77 -11.19 -17.01
CA SER A 25 -23.50 -11.58 -16.42
C SER A 25 -22.73 -10.29 -16.16
N VAL A 26 -22.76 -9.81 -14.91
CA VAL A 26 -21.62 -9.07 -14.36
C VAL A 26 -20.48 -10.08 -14.39
N ALA A 27 -19.73 -10.09 -15.50
CA ALA A 27 -18.37 -10.58 -15.49
C ALA A 27 -17.62 -9.62 -14.56
N ALA A 28 -17.64 -9.92 -13.27
CA ALA A 28 -16.51 -9.61 -12.44
C ALA A 28 -15.36 -10.40 -13.06
N GLU A 29 -14.54 -9.73 -13.86
CA GLU A 29 -13.19 -10.20 -14.12
C GLU A 29 -12.52 -10.32 -12.76
N GLU A 30 -12.56 -11.53 -12.20
CA GLU A 30 -11.58 -12.02 -11.25
C GLU A 30 -10.26 -12.10 -12.01
N GLU A 31 -9.64 -10.94 -12.21
CA GLU A 31 -8.23 -10.87 -12.55
C GLU A 31 -7.50 -11.47 -11.35
N GLY A 32 -7.15 -12.75 -11.48
CA GLY A 32 -6.53 -13.52 -10.42
C GLY A 32 -5.37 -12.74 -9.84
N ALA A 33 -5.54 -12.27 -8.60
CA ALA A 33 -4.48 -11.65 -7.84
C ALA A 33 -3.35 -12.67 -7.74
N GLU A 34 -2.26 -12.44 -8.47
CA GLU A 34 -1.06 -13.26 -8.34
C GLU A 34 -0.64 -13.23 -6.87
N SER A 35 -0.73 -14.37 -6.20
CA SER A 35 -0.51 -14.46 -4.76
C SER A 35 0.98 -14.47 -4.47
N GLY A 36 1.55 -13.29 -4.20
CA GLY A 36 2.94 -13.13 -3.78
C GLY A 36 3.48 -11.72 -4.06
N PRO A 37 4.65 -11.38 -3.49
CA PRO A 37 5.23 -10.07 -3.68
C PRO A 37 5.63 -9.84 -5.14
N LYS A 38 5.26 -8.69 -5.70
CA LYS A 38 5.61 -8.30 -7.08
C LYS A 38 7.11 -8.06 -7.25
N HIS A 39 7.75 -7.62 -6.17
CA HIS A 39 9.18 -7.32 -6.13
C HIS A 39 9.88 -8.20 -5.09
N THR A 40 11.08 -8.68 -5.43
CA THR A 40 11.94 -9.31 -4.43
C THR A 40 12.40 -8.29 -3.38
N ILE A 41 12.74 -8.75 -2.16
CA ILE A 41 13.29 -7.87 -1.11
C ILE A 41 14.49 -7.06 -1.61
N LYS A 42 15.35 -7.64 -2.47
CA LYS A 42 16.50 -6.92 -3.05
C LYS A 42 16.07 -5.77 -3.95
N GLU A 43 15.04 -5.97 -4.76
CA GLU A 43 14.48 -4.92 -5.62
C GLU A 43 13.81 -3.83 -4.79
N VAL A 44 13.04 -4.21 -3.76
CA VAL A 44 12.47 -3.23 -2.82
C VAL A 44 13.58 -2.37 -2.20
N MET A 45 14.67 -2.99 -1.73
CA MET A 45 15.80 -2.23 -1.16
C MET A 45 16.43 -1.28 -2.18
N LYS A 46 16.49 -1.64 -3.46
CA LYS A 46 17.01 -0.77 -4.51
C LYS A 46 16.05 0.39 -4.83
N ILE A 47 14.76 0.11 -4.95
CA ILE A 47 13.72 1.09 -5.29
C ILE A 47 13.48 2.07 -4.14
N ALA A 48 13.26 1.56 -2.93
CA ALA A 48 12.95 2.39 -1.78
C ALA A 48 14.20 2.99 -1.12
N HIS A 49 15.25 2.18 -0.90
CA HIS A 49 16.42 2.55 -0.07
C HIS A 49 17.72 2.75 -0.87
N GLY A 50 17.66 2.82 -2.21
CA GLY A 50 18.82 3.12 -3.04
C GLY A 50 19.52 4.41 -2.62
N LYS A 51 20.86 4.41 -2.56
CA LYS A 51 21.65 5.55 -2.08
C LYS A 51 21.45 6.83 -2.88
N GLU A 52 21.26 6.72 -4.19
CA GLU A 52 21.16 7.86 -5.11
C GLU A 52 19.74 8.04 -5.67
N SER A 53 18.99 6.94 -5.80
CA SER A 53 17.69 6.92 -6.47
C SER A 53 16.54 6.42 -5.58
N GLY A 54 16.78 6.23 -4.28
CA GLY A 54 15.79 5.67 -3.37
C GLY A 54 14.62 6.62 -3.12
N ILE A 55 13.41 6.15 -3.38
CA ILE A 55 12.18 6.95 -3.22
C ILE A 55 11.98 7.41 -1.77
N LEU A 56 12.42 6.63 -0.78
CA LEU A 56 12.31 6.97 0.63
C LEU A 56 12.89 8.36 0.94
N GLN A 57 14.08 8.67 0.40
CA GLN A 57 14.74 9.95 0.69
C GLN A 57 13.94 11.14 0.13
N LYS A 58 13.35 10.98 -1.07
CA LYS A 58 12.45 12.00 -1.63
C LYS A 58 11.22 12.22 -0.75
N VAL A 59 10.63 11.12 -0.26
CA VAL A 59 9.47 11.18 0.64
C VAL A 59 9.83 11.89 1.94
N LEU A 60 10.94 11.53 2.58
CA LEU A 60 11.39 12.14 3.84
C LEU A 60 11.72 13.63 3.69
N LYS A 61 12.23 14.06 2.54
CA LYS A 61 12.49 15.46 2.21
C LYS A 61 11.22 16.25 1.86
N GLY A 62 10.09 15.58 1.65
CA GLY A 62 8.86 16.20 1.17
C GLY A 62 8.89 16.57 -0.32
N GLU A 63 9.82 15.99 -1.08
CA GLU A 63 10.01 16.24 -2.52
C GLU A 63 9.32 15.20 -3.42
N ALA A 64 8.78 14.13 -2.81
CA ALA A 64 8.10 13.07 -3.54
C ALA A 64 6.69 13.47 -3.99
N SER A 65 6.30 13.05 -5.20
CA SER A 65 4.93 13.13 -5.67
C SER A 65 4.00 12.18 -4.90
N GLU A 66 2.68 12.35 -5.05
CA GLU A 66 1.69 11.43 -4.47
C GLU A 66 1.85 9.99 -5.00
N ASP A 67 2.20 9.84 -6.28
CA ASP A 67 2.42 8.53 -6.88
C ASP A 67 3.70 7.89 -6.36
N GLU A 68 4.75 8.67 -6.10
CA GLU A 68 5.98 8.17 -5.47
C GLU A 68 5.75 7.72 -4.02
N LYS A 69 4.90 8.43 -3.27
CA LYS A 69 4.50 8.00 -1.91
C LYS A 69 3.74 6.66 -1.96
N LYS A 70 2.82 6.49 -2.91
CA LYS A 70 2.09 5.23 -3.12
C LYS A 70 3.02 4.12 -3.58
N GLN A 71 3.95 4.40 -4.48
CA GLN A 71 4.95 3.44 -4.93
C GLN A 71 5.82 2.96 -3.76
N LEU A 72 6.22 3.86 -2.86
CA LEU A 72 6.94 3.49 -1.64
C LEU A 72 6.12 2.52 -0.76
N LEU A 73 4.81 2.76 -0.62
CA LEU A 73 3.93 1.86 0.11
C LEU A 73 3.79 0.49 -0.58
N ASP A 74 3.57 0.47 -1.90
CA ASP A 74 3.40 -0.78 -2.68
C ASP A 74 4.63 -1.68 -2.53
N VAL A 75 5.84 -1.14 -2.71
CA VAL A 75 7.07 -1.94 -2.54
C VAL A 75 7.31 -2.34 -1.08
N TYR A 76 6.79 -1.60 -0.10
CA TYR A 76 6.85 -2.05 1.31
C TYR A 76 5.86 -3.16 1.63
N ILE A 77 4.71 -3.22 0.94
CA ILE A 77 3.80 -4.37 1.01
C ILE A 77 4.51 -5.61 0.45
N ASP A 78 5.15 -5.49 -0.72
CA ASP A 78 5.96 -6.57 -1.29
C ASP A 78 7.05 -7.05 -0.32
N MET A 79 7.68 -6.13 0.42
CA MET A 79 8.68 -6.47 1.42
C MET A 79 8.08 -7.23 2.61
N VAL A 80 6.88 -6.86 3.08
CA VAL A 80 6.20 -7.56 4.17
C VAL A 80 5.85 -8.99 3.76
N GLU A 81 5.40 -9.18 2.53
CA GLU A 81 5.07 -10.49 1.97
C GLU A 81 6.31 -11.34 1.63
N GLY A 82 7.44 -10.68 1.39
CA GLY A 82 8.72 -11.33 1.16
C GLY A 82 9.27 -12.04 2.40
N THR A 83 9.99 -13.13 2.19
CA THR A 83 10.71 -13.86 3.26
C THR A 83 12.18 -13.44 3.31
N PRO A 84 12.72 -12.99 4.46
CA PRO A 84 14.11 -12.58 4.56
C PRO A 84 15.05 -13.79 4.49
N SER A 85 16.28 -13.55 4.01
CA SER A 85 17.30 -14.60 3.90
C SER A 85 17.78 -15.19 5.24
N LYS A 86 17.54 -14.48 6.35
CA LYS A 86 17.94 -14.89 7.71
C LYS A 86 17.12 -14.14 8.77
N GLY A 87 17.19 -14.63 10.01
CA GLY A 87 16.49 -14.07 11.17
C GLY A 87 15.04 -14.56 11.28
N GLU A 88 14.41 -14.23 12.39
CA GLU A 88 13.06 -14.70 12.72
C GLU A 88 11.98 -13.99 11.91
N SER A 89 10.96 -14.73 11.49
CA SER A 89 9.82 -14.20 10.72
C SER A 89 9.06 -13.12 11.50
N ASP A 90 8.88 -13.29 12.82
CA ASP A 90 8.21 -12.28 13.65
C ASP A 90 8.98 -10.96 13.70
N SER A 91 10.31 -11.02 13.85
CA SER A 91 11.17 -9.84 13.80
C SER A 91 11.05 -9.11 12.45
N TRP A 92 10.99 -9.88 11.37
CA TRP A 92 10.80 -9.34 10.03
C TRP A 92 9.47 -8.61 9.88
N HIS A 93 8.36 -9.27 10.22
CA HIS A 93 7.02 -8.67 10.10
C HIS A 93 6.86 -7.43 10.99
N VAL A 94 7.47 -7.41 12.18
CA VAL A 94 7.47 -6.20 13.03
C VAL A 94 8.19 -5.04 12.34
N LEU A 95 9.38 -5.27 11.81
CA LEU A 95 10.20 -4.20 11.20
C LEU A 95 9.64 -3.76 9.83
N ALA A 96 9.39 -4.71 8.93
CA ALA A 96 8.84 -4.44 7.60
C ALA A 96 7.41 -3.87 7.71
N GLY A 97 6.58 -4.44 8.58
CA GLY A 97 5.21 -3.96 8.82
C GLY A 97 5.19 -2.56 9.43
N SER A 98 6.12 -2.23 10.33
CA SER A 98 6.25 -0.87 10.86
C SER A 98 6.61 0.14 9.75
N ALA A 99 7.49 -0.23 8.83
CA ALA A 99 7.84 0.62 7.68
C ALA A 99 6.65 0.80 6.73
N ALA A 100 5.93 -0.29 6.40
CA ALA A 100 4.73 -0.25 5.56
C ALA A 100 3.62 0.60 6.19
N LEU A 101 3.35 0.45 7.49
CA LEU A 101 2.35 1.24 8.20
C LEU A 101 2.73 2.74 8.21
N ALA A 102 3.99 3.06 8.44
CA ALA A 102 4.45 4.45 8.42
C ALA A 102 4.33 5.07 7.02
N ALA A 103 4.66 4.31 5.96
CA ALA A 103 4.44 4.74 4.58
C ALA A 103 2.95 4.96 4.28
N ALA A 104 2.07 4.08 4.75
CA ALA A 104 0.63 4.25 4.61
C ALA A 104 0.12 5.53 5.28
N LYS A 105 0.62 5.85 6.48
CA LYS A 105 0.33 7.11 7.18
C LYS A 105 0.79 8.34 6.38
N VAL A 106 1.91 8.26 5.67
CA VAL A 106 2.38 9.31 4.77
C VAL A 106 1.44 9.47 3.57
N VAL A 107 1.03 8.36 2.95
CA VAL A 107 0.09 8.36 1.81
C VAL A 107 -1.26 8.99 2.19
N VAL A 108 -1.78 8.69 3.39
CA VAL A 108 -3.05 9.26 3.85
C VAL A 108 -2.91 10.62 4.55
N GLY A 109 -1.71 11.22 4.54
CA GLY A 109 -1.49 12.59 5.05
C GLY A 109 -1.66 12.75 6.57
N ARG A 110 -1.32 11.74 7.37
CA ARG A 110 -1.38 11.86 8.84
C ARG A 110 -0.31 12.82 9.37
N GLU A 111 -0.68 13.63 10.36
CA GLU A 111 0.27 14.49 11.06
C GLU A 111 1.40 13.66 11.69
N GLY A 112 2.65 14.14 11.58
CA GLY A 112 3.82 13.44 12.10
C GLY A 112 4.28 12.21 11.31
N ALA A 113 3.58 11.81 10.25
CA ALA A 113 3.87 10.57 9.50
C ALA A 113 5.29 10.49 8.94
N LEU A 114 5.86 11.61 8.46
CA LEU A 114 7.24 11.64 7.95
C LEU A 114 8.27 11.27 9.02
N LYS A 115 8.08 11.76 10.25
CA LYS A 115 8.97 11.45 11.39
C LYS A 115 8.81 9.99 11.84
N GLU A 116 7.58 9.47 11.79
CA GLU A 116 7.35 8.05 12.04
C GLU A 116 8.00 7.17 10.97
N LEU A 117 7.92 7.57 9.69
CA LEU A 117 8.56 6.87 8.58
C LEU A 117 10.09 6.88 8.71
N GLU A 118 10.69 8.01 9.05
CA GLU A 118 12.13 8.11 9.31
C GLU A 118 12.57 7.15 10.42
N LYS A 119 11.80 7.10 11.52
CA LYS A 119 12.10 6.21 12.64
C LYS A 119 11.94 4.74 12.28
N ALA A 120 10.91 4.39 11.51
CA ALA A 120 10.62 3.02 11.09
C ALA A 120 11.64 2.50 10.07
N THR A 121 12.23 3.39 9.25
CA THR A 121 13.18 3.03 8.19
C THR A 121 14.63 2.99 8.67
N ASN A 122 14.88 2.28 9.78
CA ASN A 122 16.21 2.15 10.36
C ASN A 122 17.04 1.03 9.67
N CYS A 123 17.86 1.43 8.71
CA CYS A 123 18.73 0.53 7.93
C CYS A 123 19.55 -0.44 8.79
N LYS A 124 20.06 0.01 9.95
CA LYS A 124 20.92 -0.81 10.82
C LYS A 124 20.10 -1.87 11.58
N ALA A 125 18.93 -1.49 12.09
CA ALA A 125 18.05 -2.40 12.82
C ALA A 125 17.63 -3.58 11.93
N CYS A 126 17.22 -3.31 10.69
CA CYS A 126 16.84 -4.37 9.76
C CYS A 126 18.04 -5.17 9.25
N HIS A 127 19.12 -4.51 8.81
CA HIS A 127 20.22 -5.22 8.16
C HIS A 127 21.08 -6.04 9.11
N SER A 128 21.18 -5.67 10.39
CA SER A 128 21.93 -6.48 11.36
C SER A 128 21.32 -7.87 11.54
N VAL A 129 19.98 -7.95 11.51
CA VAL A 129 19.23 -9.20 11.74
C VAL A 129 18.92 -9.94 10.45
N HIS A 130 18.53 -9.26 9.37
CA HIS A 130 17.89 -9.91 8.22
C HIS A 130 18.68 -9.86 6.91
N LYS A 131 19.72 -9.01 6.80
CA LYS A 131 20.52 -8.93 5.57
C LYS A 131 21.43 -10.14 5.43
N GLY A 132 21.17 -10.97 4.43
CA GLY A 132 22.03 -12.07 4.00
C GLY A 132 23.35 -11.58 3.41
N LYS A 133 24.29 -12.52 3.22
CA LYS A 133 25.52 -12.28 2.46
C LYS A 133 25.24 -12.20 0.97
#